data_AF-A0A363MUA5-F1
#
_entry.id   AF-A0A363MUA5-F1
#
_cell.length_a   1.000
_cell.length_b   1.000
_cell.length_c   1.000
_cell.angle_alpha   90.00
_cell.angle_beta   90.00
_cell.angle_gamma   90.00
#
_symmetry.space_group_name_H-M   'P 1'
#
loop_
_entity.id
_entity.type
_entity.pdbx_description
1 polymer ?
#
loop_
_entity_poly.entity_id
_entity_poly.type
_entity_poly.pdbx_seq_one_letter_code
_entity_poly.pdbx_strand_id
1 'polypeptide(L)'
;MHTIKQRRLFTKREYNILDNKLNYKTSYIGGESEGMVAFENLSKEKTTYKTSNNIILVLSLLIFGIAGISFYFRNDKDSDPDAWIVFTFIAIVLFTVYFFMNENSWKIRTHNNGYLILFKKHPNQNFVDEFISTLFLERDNYLRERYLSLDPNLNYETQVNDLRWLRNVEAISKDEFDKYYSDLKLLYAPKRGAIGFDR
;
A
#
# COMPACT_ATOMS: atom_id res chain seq x y z
N MET A 1 10.73 -1.25 16.75
CA MET A 1 9.45 -0.57 16.45
C MET A 1 9.71 0.53 15.43
N HIS A 2 9.19 0.38 14.21
CA HIS A 2 9.32 1.36 13.13
C HIS A 2 7.96 2.01 12.88
N THR A 3 7.90 3.35 12.95
CA THR A 3 6.66 4.11 12.80
C THR A 3 6.82 5.20 11.75
N ILE A 4 5.79 5.41 10.92
CA ILE A 4 5.71 6.54 9.99
C ILE A 4 4.42 7.32 10.22
N LYS A 5 4.55 8.64 10.29
CA LYS A 5 3.43 9.59 10.38
C LYS A 5 3.42 10.45 9.13
N GLN A 6 2.32 10.39 8.39
CA GLN A 6 2.12 11.15 7.17
C GLN A 6 0.95 12.13 7.36
N ARG A 7 1.12 13.38 6.96
CA ARG A 7 0.05 14.39 6.96
C ARG A 7 0.01 15.08 5.61
N ARG A 8 -1.18 15.17 5.04
CA ARG A 8 -1.45 15.92 3.82
C ARG A 8 -2.83 16.55 3.88
N LEU A 9 -2.89 17.88 3.77
CA LEU A 9 -4.12 18.66 3.91
C LEU A 9 -4.86 18.28 5.22
N PHE A 10 -6.02 17.63 5.06
CA PHE A 10 -6.90 17.22 6.14
C PHE A 10 -6.80 15.73 6.49
N THR A 11 -5.93 14.98 5.80
CA THR A 11 -5.73 13.55 6.03
C THR A 11 -4.43 13.32 6.78
N LYS A 12 -4.50 12.56 7.88
CA LYS A 12 -3.36 12.06 8.64
C LYS A 12 -3.37 10.53 8.56
N ARG A 13 -2.22 9.93 8.31
CA ARG A 13 -2.03 8.47 8.32
C ARG A 13 -0.83 8.13 9.20
N GLU A 14 -1.00 7.14 10.06
CA GLU A 14 0.03 6.63 10.94
C GLU A 14 0.12 5.12 10.75
N TYR A 15 1.33 4.61 10.62
CA TYR A 15 1.61 3.18 10.48
C TYR A 15 2.69 2.78 11.48
N ASN A 16 2.45 1.68 12.19
CA ASN A 16 3.39 1.14 13.16
C ASN A 16 3.62 -0.35 12.92
N ILE A 17 4.87 -0.71 12.65
CA ILE A 17 5.31 -2.09 12.46
C ILE A 17 5.53 -2.71 13.84
N LEU A 18 4.70 -3.72 14.15
CA LEU A 18 4.83 -4.59 15.31
C LEU A 18 5.42 -5.94 14.86
N ASP A 19 5.71 -6.81 15.83
CA ASP A 19 6.45 -8.06 15.57
C ASP A 19 5.73 -9.03 14.61
N ASN A 20 4.39 -9.02 14.56
CA ASN A 20 3.61 -9.94 13.72
C ASN A 20 2.54 -9.24 12.84
N LYS A 21 2.44 -7.91 12.94
CA LYS A 21 1.36 -7.15 12.30
C LYS A 21 1.72 -5.70 12.09
N LEU A 22 1.04 -5.08 11.15
CA LEU A 22 1.07 -3.64 10.91
C LEU A 22 -0.20 -3.01 11.50
N ASN A 23 -0.04 -2.08 12.43
CA ASN A 23 -1.13 -1.22 12.85
C ASN A 23 -1.20 0.01 11.96
N TYR A 24 -2.41 0.42 11.59
CA TYR A 24 -2.64 1.65 10.83
C TYR A 24 -3.77 2.47 11.43
N LYS A 25 -3.62 3.79 11.36
CA LYS A 25 -4.61 4.77 11.78
C LYS A 25 -4.71 5.87 10.74
N THR A 26 -5.91 6.16 10.30
CA THR A 26 -6.20 7.21 9.30
C THR A 26 -7.27 8.15 9.85
N SER A 27 -6.92 9.42 10.02
CA SER A 27 -7.85 10.47 10.43
C SER A 27 -8.10 11.42 9.27
N TYR A 28 -9.35 11.79 9.05
CA TYR A 28 -9.79 12.76 8.03
C TYR A 28 -10.92 13.64 8.58
N ILE A 29 -11.37 14.65 7.83
CA ILE A 29 -12.52 15.46 8.27
C ILE A 29 -13.76 14.57 8.34
N GLY A 30 -14.37 14.50 9.52
CA GLY A 30 -15.61 13.76 9.74
C GLY A 30 -15.43 12.30 10.16
N GLY A 31 -14.20 11.81 10.34
CA GLY A 31 -14.01 10.45 10.82
C GLY A 31 -12.57 10.01 11.03
N GLU A 32 -12.45 8.86 11.66
CA GLU A 32 -11.21 8.14 11.85
C GLU A 32 -11.43 6.65 11.56
N SER A 33 -10.41 6.00 11.02
CA SER A 33 -10.37 4.56 10.82
C SER A 33 -9.06 4.02 11.37
N GLU A 34 -9.14 3.01 12.22
CA GLU A 34 -8.01 2.27 12.76
C GLU A 34 -8.17 0.79 12.43
N GLY A 35 -7.05 0.10 12.23
CA GLY A 35 -7.04 -1.33 12.01
C GLY A 35 -5.67 -1.95 12.14
N MET A 36 -5.64 -3.28 12.03
CA MET A 36 -4.43 -4.08 12.11
C MET A 36 -4.42 -5.06 10.94
N VAL A 37 -3.24 -5.24 10.34
CA VAL A 37 -3.03 -6.20 9.25
C VAL A 37 -1.93 -7.16 9.66
N ALA A 38 -2.28 -8.43 9.84
CA ALA A 38 -1.30 -9.48 10.12
C ALA A 38 -0.34 -9.66 8.91
N PHE A 39 0.91 -10.01 9.16
CA PHE A 39 1.92 -10.17 8.13
C PHE A 39 1.59 -11.25 7.09
N GLU A 40 0.87 -12.29 7.51
CA GLU A 40 0.32 -13.34 6.65
C GLU A 40 -0.68 -12.81 5.62
N ASN A 41 -1.37 -11.70 5.94
CA ASN A 41 -2.37 -11.08 5.09
C ASN A 41 -1.83 -9.92 4.25
N LEU A 42 -0.54 -9.58 4.38
CA LEU A 42 0.08 -8.46 3.69
C LEU A 42 0.82 -8.95 2.44
N SER A 43 0.44 -8.42 1.27
CA SER A 43 1.10 -8.73 0.00
C SER A 43 2.25 -7.76 -0.29
N LYS A 44 3.28 -8.23 -1.02
CA LYS A 44 4.33 -7.37 -1.60
C LYS A 44 3.85 -6.56 -2.82
N GLU A 45 2.64 -6.84 -3.32
CA GLU A 45 2.08 -6.13 -4.47
C GLU A 45 1.85 -4.65 -4.15
N LYS A 46 2.78 -3.80 -4.62
CA LYS A 46 2.75 -2.34 -4.50
C LYS A 46 2.39 -1.71 -5.85
N THR A 47 1.26 -1.03 -5.91
CA THR A 47 0.80 -0.30 -7.12
C THR A 47 0.72 1.21 -6.88
N THR A 48 0.76 1.97 -7.97
CA THR A 48 0.55 3.42 -7.91
C THR A 48 -0.93 3.72 -7.92
N TYR A 49 -1.41 4.47 -6.94
CA TYR A 49 -2.78 4.93 -6.86
C TYR A 49 -2.83 6.46 -6.95
N LYS A 50 -3.53 6.95 -7.99
CA LYS A 50 -3.76 8.37 -8.20
C LYS A 50 -5.23 8.67 -7.96
N THR A 51 -5.52 9.65 -7.12
CA THR A 51 -6.88 10.19 -6.99
C THR A 51 -6.92 11.56 -7.63
N SER A 52 -7.91 11.78 -8.46
CA SER A 52 -8.27 13.10 -8.98
C SER A 52 -9.70 13.41 -8.60
N ASN A 53 -9.94 14.64 -8.13
CA ASN A 53 -11.28 15.10 -7.86
C ASN A 53 -11.85 15.79 -9.09
N ASN A 54 -12.35 14.98 -10.04
CA ASN A 54 -12.87 15.48 -11.32
C ASN A 54 -14.09 16.40 -11.13
N ILE A 55 -14.81 16.30 -10.00
CA ILE A 55 -15.95 17.18 -9.71
C ILE A 55 -15.49 18.63 -9.56
N ILE A 56 -14.39 18.87 -8.83
CA ILE A 56 -13.84 20.23 -8.66
C ILE A 56 -13.37 20.78 -10.01
N LEU A 57 -12.76 19.94 -10.85
CA LEU A 57 -12.37 20.34 -12.19
C LEU A 57 -13.58 20.75 -13.04
N VAL A 58 -14.65 19.95 -13.06
CA VAL A 58 -15.88 20.26 -13.79
C VAL A 58 -16.51 21.55 -13.28
N LEU A 59 -16.60 21.73 -11.96
CA LEU A 59 -17.12 22.97 -11.36
C LEU A 59 -16.27 24.19 -11.74
N SER A 60 -14.94 24.07 -11.72
CA SER A 60 -14.04 25.14 -12.15
C SER A 60 -14.27 25.51 -13.62
N LEU A 61 -14.39 24.52 -14.50
CA LEU A 61 -14.66 24.74 -15.94
C LEU A 61 -16.03 25.38 -16.18
N LEU A 62 -17.07 24.97 -15.44
CA LEU A 62 -18.39 25.59 -15.54
C LEU A 62 -18.35 27.07 -15.15
N ILE A 63 -17.64 27.41 -14.06
CA ILE A 63 -17.51 28.80 -13.62
C ILE A 63 -16.67 29.62 -14.61
N PHE A 64 -15.63 29.02 -15.22
CA PHE A 64 -14.94 29.65 -16.35
C PHE A 64 -15.88 29.93 -17.54
N GLY A 65 -16.79 29.01 -17.84
CA GLY A 65 -17.84 29.20 -18.85
C GLY A 65 -18.73 30.40 -18.53
N ILE A 66 -19.22 30.50 -17.28
CA ILE A 66 -20.01 31.64 -16.80
C ILE A 66 -19.20 32.94 -16.91
N ALA A 67 -17.94 32.93 -16.49
CA ALA A 67 -17.08 34.10 -16.60
C ALA A 67 -16.90 34.57 -18.06
N GLY A 68 -16.78 33.63 -19.01
CA GLY A 68 -16.71 33.94 -20.44
C GLY A 68 -18.00 34.54 -20.98
N ILE A 69 -19.16 34.02 -20.56
CA ILE A 69 -20.47 34.59 -20.91
C ILE A 69 -20.61 36.01 -20.34
N SER A 70 -20.31 36.20 -19.06
CA SER A 70 -20.34 37.53 -18.42
C SER A 70 -19.39 38.51 -19.10
N PHE A 71 -18.20 38.06 -19.52
CA PHE A 71 -17.26 38.89 -20.26
C PHE A 71 -17.80 39.30 -21.63
N TYR A 72 -18.49 38.40 -22.33
CA TYR A 72 -19.10 38.69 -23.63
C TYR A 72 -20.20 39.76 -23.51
N PHE A 73 -21.05 39.67 -22.49
CA PHE A 73 -22.16 40.61 -22.25
C PHE A 73 -21.77 41.85 -21.44
N ARG A 74 -20.48 42.05 -21.12
CA ARG A 74 -20.03 43.13 -20.21
C ARG A 74 -20.39 44.56 -20.64
N ASN A 75 -20.62 44.77 -21.93
CA ASN A 75 -20.98 46.09 -22.50
C ASN A 75 -22.49 46.28 -22.64
N ASP A 76 -23.28 45.27 -22.26
CA ASP A 76 -24.74 45.35 -22.30
C ASP A 76 -25.25 46.15 -21.10
N LYS A 77 -26.33 46.91 -21.29
CA LYS A 77 -26.82 47.89 -20.30
C LYS A 77 -27.39 47.22 -19.05
N ASP A 78 -27.83 45.98 -19.18
CA ASP A 78 -28.47 45.20 -18.11
C ASP A 78 -27.47 44.27 -17.40
N SER A 79 -26.18 44.28 -17.79
CA SER A 79 -25.14 43.42 -17.21
C SER A 79 -24.24 44.21 -16.27
N ASP A 80 -23.83 43.55 -15.17
CA ASP A 80 -22.74 44.05 -14.33
C ASP A 80 -21.40 43.90 -15.09
N PRO A 81 -20.68 45.01 -15.37
CA PRO A 81 -19.46 44.99 -16.14
C PRO A 81 -18.28 44.29 -15.42
N ASP A 82 -18.35 44.11 -14.11
CA ASP A 82 -17.26 43.56 -13.29
C ASP A 82 -17.50 42.11 -12.84
N ALA A 83 -18.71 41.56 -13.07
CA ALA A 83 -19.05 40.20 -12.67
C ALA A 83 -18.10 39.13 -13.24
N TRP A 84 -17.56 39.33 -14.45
CA TRP A 84 -16.61 38.41 -15.07
C TRP A 84 -15.29 38.30 -14.27
N ILE A 85 -14.87 39.37 -13.58
CA ILE A 85 -13.67 39.39 -12.74
C ILE A 85 -13.85 38.46 -11.55
N VAL A 86 -15.01 38.58 -10.88
CA VAL A 86 -15.36 37.76 -9.71
C VAL A 86 -15.42 36.28 -10.09
N PHE A 87 -16.13 35.94 -11.17
CA PHE A 87 -16.24 34.55 -11.61
C PHE A 87 -14.89 33.97 -12.05
N THR A 88 -14.07 34.76 -12.74
CA THR A 88 -12.71 34.35 -13.14
C THR A 88 -11.85 34.07 -11.92
N PHE A 89 -11.88 34.93 -10.90
CA PHE A 89 -11.14 34.73 -9.66
C PHE A 89 -11.58 33.43 -8.96
N ILE A 90 -12.89 33.20 -8.80
CA ILE A 90 -13.42 31.97 -8.21
C ILE A 90 -12.98 30.73 -9.00
N ALA A 91 -13.05 30.80 -10.34
CA ALA A 91 -12.63 29.70 -11.21
C ALA A 91 -11.15 29.35 -11.05
N ILE A 92 -10.27 30.37 -10.97
CA ILE A 92 -8.83 30.20 -10.72
C ILE A 92 -8.58 29.57 -9.35
N VAL A 93 -9.29 30.00 -8.30
CA VAL A 93 -9.16 29.43 -6.96
C VAL A 93 -9.54 27.95 -6.98
N LEU A 94 -10.68 27.59 -7.57
CA LEU A 94 -11.11 26.19 -7.66
C LEU A 94 -10.16 25.34 -8.51
N PHE A 95 -9.67 25.88 -9.62
CA PHE A 95 -8.68 25.21 -10.46
C PHE A 95 -7.39 24.93 -9.68
N THR A 96 -6.93 25.92 -8.91
CA THR A 96 -5.75 25.79 -8.05
C THR A 96 -5.98 24.72 -6.99
N VAL A 97 -7.13 24.73 -6.31
CA VAL A 97 -7.51 23.70 -5.34
C VAL A 97 -7.49 22.30 -5.96
N TYR A 98 -8.00 22.13 -7.19
CA TYR A 98 -7.97 20.86 -7.90
C TYR A 98 -6.53 20.30 -8.04
N PHE A 99 -5.56 21.13 -8.45
CA PHE A 99 -4.17 20.69 -8.58
C PHE A 99 -3.55 20.26 -7.25
N PHE A 100 -3.85 20.98 -6.16
CA PHE A 100 -3.33 20.65 -4.83
C PHE A 100 -4.01 19.42 -4.20
N MET A 101 -5.25 19.12 -4.56
CA MET A 101 -5.98 17.96 -4.03
C MET A 101 -5.52 16.64 -4.64
N ASN A 102 -5.08 16.63 -5.90
CA ASN A 102 -4.67 15.40 -6.61
C ASN A 102 -3.60 14.63 -5.83
N GLU A 103 -3.87 13.38 -5.46
CA GLU A 103 -2.99 12.55 -4.64
C GLU A 103 -2.23 11.54 -5.47
N ASN A 104 -0.97 11.31 -5.12
CA ASN A 104 -0.21 10.17 -5.61
C ASN A 104 0.27 9.36 -4.40
N SER A 105 -0.23 8.14 -4.31
CA SER A 105 -0.02 7.25 -3.18
C SER A 105 0.40 5.86 -3.64
N TRP A 106 1.12 5.15 -2.77
CA TRP A 106 1.34 3.73 -2.87
C TRP A 106 0.11 3.01 -2.33
N LYS A 107 -0.37 2.01 -3.09
CA LYS A 107 -1.45 1.12 -2.70
C LYS A 107 -0.87 -0.29 -2.55
N ILE A 108 -0.83 -0.78 -1.32
CA ILE A 108 -0.35 -2.13 -1.00
C ILE A 108 -1.57 -3.01 -0.73
N ARG A 109 -1.63 -4.15 -1.43
CA ARG A 109 -2.75 -5.07 -1.32
C ARG A 109 -2.68 -5.91 -0.05
N THR A 110 -3.84 -6.18 0.53
CA THR A 110 -4.00 -7.20 1.57
C THR A 110 -4.83 -8.36 1.03
N HIS A 111 -4.60 -9.58 1.52
CA HIS A 111 -5.31 -10.78 1.05
C HIS A 111 -6.82 -10.74 1.32
N ASN A 112 -7.27 -9.99 2.32
CA ASN A 112 -8.69 -9.80 2.66
C ASN A 112 -9.38 -8.69 1.83
N ASN A 113 -8.94 -8.46 0.60
CA ASN A 113 -9.47 -7.44 -0.32
C ASN A 113 -9.39 -5.98 0.20
N GLY A 114 -8.64 -5.75 1.29
CA GLY A 114 -8.32 -4.43 1.82
C GLY A 114 -7.04 -3.86 1.20
N TYR A 115 -6.79 -2.58 1.45
CA TYR A 115 -5.61 -1.88 0.94
C TYR A 115 -5.02 -0.95 1.98
N LEU A 116 -3.69 -0.89 2.01
CA LEU A 116 -2.95 0.14 2.72
C LEU A 116 -2.58 1.24 1.73
N ILE A 117 -2.80 2.50 2.11
CA ILE A 117 -2.56 3.65 1.23
C ILE A 117 -1.53 4.58 1.86
N LEU A 118 -0.30 4.56 1.37
CA LEU A 118 0.77 5.44 1.86
C LEU A 118 0.99 6.59 0.89
N PHE A 119 1.12 7.82 1.38
CA PHE A 119 1.47 8.95 0.50
C PHE A 119 2.89 8.78 -0.04
N LYS A 120 3.10 8.94 -1.35
CA LYS A 120 4.44 8.70 -1.94
C LYS A 120 5.49 9.73 -1.52
N LYS A 121 5.09 10.98 -1.30
CA LYS A 121 6.00 12.11 -1.13
C LYS A 121 5.95 12.72 0.28
N HIS A 122 5.21 12.13 1.20
CA HIS A 122 5.04 12.67 2.55
C HIS A 122 5.41 11.61 3.61
N PRO A 123 6.24 11.94 4.62
CA PRO A 123 6.94 13.21 4.81
C PRO A 123 8.06 13.46 3.79
N ASN A 124 8.73 12.39 3.34
CA ASN A 124 9.76 12.40 2.30
C ASN A 124 9.65 11.09 1.52
N GLN A 125 9.83 11.12 0.20
CA GLN A 125 9.80 9.92 -0.63
C GLN A 125 10.79 8.85 -0.17
N ASN A 126 12.02 9.22 0.15
CA ASN A 126 13.04 8.26 0.59
C ASN A 126 12.62 7.58 1.89
N PHE A 127 12.06 8.34 2.83
CA PHE A 127 11.58 7.81 4.11
C PHE A 127 10.39 6.86 3.93
N VAL A 128 9.51 7.15 2.98
CA VAL A 128 8.37 6.28 2.64
C VAL A 128 8.85 4.99 1.99
N ASP A 129 9.78 5.09 1.04
CA ASP A 129 10.31 3.92 0.34
C ASP A 129 11.17 3.05 1.27
N GLU A 130 11.91 3.65 2.20
CA GLU A 130 12.63 2.97 3.29
C GLU A 130 11.64 2.25 4.22
N PHE A 131 10.61 2.95 4.71
CA PHE A 131 9.59 2.33 5.56
C PHE A 131 8.91 1.13 4.90
N ILE A 132 8.56 1.22 3.61
CA ILE A 132 7.95 0.11 2.86
C ILE A 132 8.94 -1.05 2.73
N SER A 133 10.22 -0.77 2.49
CA SER A 133 11.26 -1.79 2.40
C SER A 133 11.44 -2.51 3.74
N THR A 134 11.50 -1.76 4.85
CA THR A 134 11.52 -2.31 6.21
C THR A 134 10.28 -3.14 6.49
N LEU A 135 9.08 -2.67 6.12
CA LEU A 135 7.84 -3.43 6.28
C LEU A 135 7.90 -4.81 5.60
N PHE A 136 8.38 -4.87 4.36
CA PHE A 136 8.48 -6.14 3.65
C PHE A 136 9.58 -7.05 4.19
N LEU A 137 10.69 -6.48 4.66
CA LEU A 137 11.77 -7.23 5.31
C LEU A 137 11.29 -7.85 6.63
N GLU A 138 10.67 -7.07 7.50
CA GLU A 138 10.12 -7.55 8.79
C GLU A 138 9.03 -8.62 8.56
N ARG A 139 8.17 -8.40 7.57
CA ARG A 139 7.19 -9.40 7.14
C ARG A 139 7.87 -10.71 6.73
N ASP A 140 8.86 -10.65 5.85
CA ASP A 140 9.55 -11.85 5.37
C ASP A 140 10.27 -12.58 6.52
N ASN A 141 10.92 -11.86 7.41
CA ASN A 141 11.61 -12.43 8.57
C ASN A 141 10.62 -13.17 9.47
N TYR A 142 9.52 -12.53 9.85
CA TYR A 142 8.48 -13.16 10.65
C TYR A 142 7.91 -14.42 9.97
N LEU A 143 7.63 -14.36 8.67
CA LEU A 143 7.11 -15.50 7.93
C LEU A 143 8.13 -16.65 7.88
N ARG A 144 9.41 -16.35 7.68
CA ARG A 144 10.48 -17.35 7.72
C ARG A 144 10.60 -17.96 9.12
N GLU A 145 10.69 -17.15 10.16
CA GLU A 145 10.81 -17.65 11.55
C GLU A 145 9.64 -18.55 11.94
N ARG A 146 8.43 -18.24 11.46
CA ARG A 146 7.23 -18.98 11.82
C ARG A 146 7.00 -20.25 11.01
N TYR A 147 7.34 -20.25 9.72
CA TYR A 147 6.94 -21.31 8.78
C TYR A 147 8.13 -22.02 8.10
N LEU A 148 9.36 -21.52 8.25
CA LEU A 148 10.58 -22.13 7.69
C LEU A 148 11.26 -23.04 8.71
N SER A 149 10.51 -23.96 9.31
CA SER A 149 11.05 -24.97 10.23
C SER A 149 11.16 -26.32 9.54
N LEU A 150 12.39 -26.85 9.44
CA LEU A 150 12.64 -28.23 9.03
C LEU A 150 12.78 -29.10 10.28
N ASP A 151 11.77 -29.90 10.58
CA ASP A 151 11.79 -30.81 11.73
C ASP A 151 11.30 -32.19 11.29
N PRO A 152 12.14 -33.25 11.40
CA PRO A 152 11.75 -34.62 11.03
C PRO A 152 10.58 -35.16 11.88
N ASN A 153 10.30 -34.56 13.04
CA ASN A 153 9.16 -34.93 13.90
C ASN A 153 7.83 -34.35 13.41
N LEU A 154 7.86 -33.34 12.53
CA LEU A 154 6.66 -32.79 11.92
C LEU A 154 6.21 -33.63 10.72
N ASN A 155 5.01 -33.36 10.21
CA ASN A 155 4.54 -34.00 8.98
C ASN A 155 5.28 -33.42 7.77
N TYR A 156 5.80 -34.29 6.89
CA TYR A 156 6.45 -33.91 5.63
C TYR A 156 5.54 -33.05 4.74
N GLU A 157 4.27 -33.45 4.57
CA GLU A 157 3.33 -32.75 3.70
C GLU A 157 3.03 -31.33 4.20
N THR A 158 2.89 -31.15 5.52
CA THR A 158 2.72 -29.82 6.13
C THR A 158 3.91 -28.92 5.82
N GLN A 159 5.13 -29.39 6.03
CA GLN A 159 6.35 -28.61 5.75
C GLN A 159 6.50 -28.29 4.26
N VAL A 160 6.14 -29.21 3.36
CA VAL A 160 6.13 -28.93 1.91
C VAL A 160 5.10 -27.83 1.57
N ASN A 161 3.93 -27.87 2.19
CA ASN A 161 2.90 -26.86 1.97
C ASN A 161 3.32 -25.49 2.52
N ASP A 162 3.97 -25.44 3.68
CA ASP A 162 4.54 -24.21 4.25
C ASP A 162 5.61 -23.61 3.34
N LEU A 163 6.54 -24.44 2.82
CA LEU A 163 7.54 -23.99 1.84
C LEU A 163 6.90 -23.45 0.55
N ARG A 164 5.87 -24.13 0.02
CA ARG A 164 5.14 -23.66 -1.16
C ARG A 164 4.43 -22.34 -0.88
N TRP A 165 3.81 -22.21 0.28
CA TRP A 165 3.13 -20.98 0.68
C TRP A 165 4.12 -19.82 0.82
N LEU A 166 5.25 -20.02 1.52
CA LEU A 166 6.32 -19.02 1.65
C LEU A 166 6.84 -18.54 0.30
N ARG A 167 7.00 -19.44 -0.66
CA ARG A 167 7.37 -19.08 -2.04
C ARG A 167 6.25 -18.28 -2.72
N ASN A 168 5.00 -18.71 -2.59
CA ASN A 168 3.86 -18.07 -3.25
C ASN A 168 3.63 -16.65 -2.74
N VAL A 169 3.88 -16.40 -1.45
CA VAL A 169 3.86 -15.05 -0.88
C VAL A 169 5.17 -14.30 -1.07
N GLU A 170 6.13 -14.85 -1.82
CA GLU A 170 7.44 -14.25 -2.11
C GLU A 170 8.28 -13.95 -0.85
N ALA A 171 8.05 -14.68 0.26
CA ALA A 171 8.88 -14.57 1.46
C ALA A 171 10.24 -15.26 1.28
N ILE A 172 10.33 -16.26 0.39
CA ILE A 172 11.57 -16.92 -0.02
C ILE A 172 11.70 -16.92 -1.55
N SER A 173 12.94 -16.90 -2.03
CA SER A 173 13.25 -17.02 -3.45
C SER A 173 13.02 -18.44 -3.97
N LYS A 174 13.02 -18.61 -5.29
CA LYS A 174 12.96 -19.94 -5.91
C LYS A 174 14.17 -20.80 -5.52
N ASP A 175 15.36 -20.22 -5.50
CA ASP A 175 16.59 -20.94 -5.15
C ASP A 175 16.60 -21.37 -3.68
N GLU A 176 16.11 -20.48 -2.79
CA GLU A 176 15.89 -20.81 -1.38
C GLU A 176 14.89 -21.97 -1.25
N PHE A 177 13.76 -21.91 -1.96
CA PHE A 177 12.76 -22.98 -1.98
C PHE A 177 13.35 -24.31 -2.42
N ASP A 178 14.08 -24.35 -3.55
CA ASP A 178 14.64 -25.59 -4.10
C ASP A 178 15.69 -26.20 -3.14
N LYS A 179 16.46 -25.34 -2.45
CA LYS A 179 17.40 -25.76 -1.40
C LYS A 179 16.67 -26.39 -0.21
N TYR A 180 15.74 -25.67 0.43
CA TYR A 180 15.02 -26.18 1.60
C TYR A 180 14.18 -27.42 1.30
N TYR A 181 13.60 -27.48 0.11
CA TYR A 181 12.86 -28.66 -0.34
C TYR A 181 13.77 -29.89 -0.51
N SER A 182 15.01 -29.69 -0.98
CA SER A 182 16.00 -30.76 -1.09
C SER A 182 16.47 -31.21 0.30
N ASP A 183 16.75 -30.28 1.20
CA ASP A 183 17.13 -30.57 2.59
C ASP A 183 16.02 -31.35 3.32
N LEU A 184 14.75 -30.95 3.12
CA LEU A 184 13.60 -31.66 3.66
C LEU A 184 13.52 -33.11 3.15
N LYS A 185 13.72 -33.34 1.84
CA LYS A 185 13.75 -34.72 1.30
C LYS A 185 14.84 -35.59 1.91
N LEU A 186 16.01 -35.01 2.21
CA LEU A 186 17.11 -35.73 2.83
C LEU A 186 16.79 -36.11 4.29
N LEU A 187 16.08 -35.27 5.03
CA LEU A 187 15.65 -35.55 6.41
C LEU A 187 14.68 -36.73 6.49
N TYR A 188 13.81 -36.90 5.50
CA TYR A 188 12.83 -38.01 5.43
C TYR A 188 13.30 -39.19 4.59
N ALA A 189 14.52 -39.13 4.03
CA ALA A 189 15.07 -40.25 3.31
C ALA A 189 15.24 -41.43 4.29
N PRO A 190 14.74 -42.63 3.95
CA PRO A 190 14.93 -43.79 4.81
C PRO A 190 16.44 -44.00 4.99
N LYS A 191 16.92 -44.00 6.25
CA LYS A 191 18.30 -44.38 6.55
C LYS A 191 18.52 -45.74 5.90
N ARG A 192 19.39 -45.80 4.87
CA ARG A 192 19.84 -47.07 4.30
C ARG A 192 20.61 -47.78 5.39
N GLY A 193 19.90 -48.57 6.20
CA GLY A 193 20.51 -49.50 7.11
C GLY A 193 21.37 -50.43 6.28
N ALA A 194 22.64 -50.54 6.65
CA ALA A 194 23.43 -51.70 6.27
C ALA A 194 22.64 -52.93 6.71
N ILE A 195 22.01 -53.61 5.76
CA ILE A 195 21.44 -54.93 5.99
C ILE A 195 22.66 -55.85 6.10
N GLY A 196 23.28 -55.86 7.27
CA GLY A 196 24.28 -56.83 7.65
C GLY A 196 23.57 -58.14 7.90
N PHE A 197 23.52 -59.00 6.90
CA PHE A 197 23.43 -60.44 7.14
C PHE A 197 24.86 -60.90 7.44
N ASP A 198 25.27 -60.77 8.70
CA ASP A 198 26.44 -61.52 9.19
C ASP A 198 26.10 -63.02 9.07
N ARG A 199 27.00 -63.73 8.38
CA ARG A 199 26.92 -65.16 8.08
C ARG A 199 27.35 -66.01 9.27
#